data_AF-A0A0C3H8R7-F1
#
_entry.id   AF-A0A0C3H8R7-F1
#
_cell.length_a   1.000
_cell.length_b   1.000
_cell.length_c   1.000
_cell.angle_alpha   90.00
_cell.angle_beta   90.00
_cell.angle_gamma   90.00
#
_symmetry.space_group_name_H-M   'P 1'
#
loop_
_entity.id
_entity.type
_entity.pdbx_description
1 polymer ?
#
loop_
_entity_poly.entity_id
_entity_poly.type
_entity_poly.pdbx_seq_one_letter_code
_entity_poly.pdbx_strand_id
1 'polypeptide(L)'
;MQYINLLNLAFLALSYFTLDVVADSGYAASCNSIQIYDSDNVRHWVIFANCREESGIYNVGNAINIGSCFANSGGGLVGRLNGGFDGSCSNIGLSGTILSATCGNGAGGYDSTSIDTNNWIGNYNGVMTCFGQNGL
;
A
#
# COMPACT_ATOMS: atom_id res chain seq x y z
N MET A 1 19.48 8.31 64.72
CA MET A 1 20.06 9.31 63.79
C MET A 1 21.13 8.56 63.01
N GLN A 2 21.14 8.43 61.69
CA GLN A 2 20.50 9.14 60.59
C GLN A 2 20.32 8.16 59.41
N TYR A 3 19.28 8.43 58.62
CA TYR A 3 18.98 7.91 57.29
C TYR A 3 20.18 8.11 56.33
N ILE A 4 20.32 7.34 55.24
CA ILE A 4 19.80 7.75 53.93
C ILE A 4 19.67 6.53 53.00
N ASN A 5 18.50 6.48 52.39
CA ASN A 5 18.01 5.57 51.37
C ASN A 5 17.99 6.38 50.06
N LEU A 6 18.85 6.08 49.08
CA LEU A 6 18.89 6.71 47.76
C LEU A 6 19.64 5.74 46.83
N LEU A 7 19.25 5.43 45.61
CA LEU A 7 18.04 5.62 44.84
C LEU A 7 18.26 4.66 43.66
N ASN A 8 17.26 3.86 43.31
CA ASN A 8 17.29 2.97 42.14
C ASN A 8 17.68 3.75 40.87
N LEU A 9 18.82 3.40 40.23
CA LEU A 9 19.03 3.73 38.82
C LEU A 9 18.40 2.64 37.96
N ALA A 10 17.10 2.75 37.72
CA ALA A 10 16.46 2.04 36.61
C ALA A 10 16.73 2.83 35.32
N PHE A 11 17.67 2.36 34.50
CA PHE A 11 17.80 2.79 33.11
C PHE A 11 16.62 2.20 32.31
N LEU A 12 15.54 2.97 32.17
CA LEU A 12 14.52 2.67 31.17
C LEU A 12 15.08 3.01 29.78
N ALA A 13 15.68 2.02 29.13
CA ALA A 13 15.81 2.05 27.68
C ALA A 13 14.40 1.86 27.09
N LEU A 14 13.71 2.97 26.81
CA LEU A 14 12.55 2.97 25.94
C LEU A 14 13.05 2.63 24.53
N SER A 15 13.11 1.34 24.22
CA SER A 15 13.26 0.88 22.85
C SER A 15 12.00 1.29 22.10
N TYR A 16 12.11 2.38 21.34
CA TYR A 16 11.13 2.71 20.33
C TYR A 16 11.16 1.57 19.31
N PHE A 17 10.20 0.65 19.40
CA PHE A 17 9.95 -0.28 18.31
C PHE A 17 9.50 0.59 17.14
N THR A 18 10.39 0.79 16.15
CA THR A 18 9.94 1.22 14.84
C THR A 18 9.12 0.04 14.31
N LEU A 19 7.80 0.20 14.27
CA LEU A 19 6.97 -0.64 13.42
C LEU A 19 7.31 -0.21 12.00
N ASP A 20 8.41 -0.76 11.48
CA ASP A 20 8.64 -0.75 10.05
C ASP A 20 7.55 -1.64 9.46
N VAL A 21 6.43 -1.01 9.10
CA VAL A 21 5.41 -1.64 8.27
C VAL A 21 6.08 -1.87 6.92
N VAL A 22 6.75 -3.01 6.79
CA VAL A 22 7.21 -3.52 5.51
C VAL A 22 5.96 -3.61 4.65
N ALA A 23 6.01 -3.02 3.46
CA ALA A 23 4.89 -3.10 2.55
C ALA A 23 4.58 -4.57 2.27
N ASP A 24 3.31 -4.94 2.40
CA ASP A 24 2.82 -6.22 1.90
C ASP A 24 3.24 -6.30 0.43
N SER A 25 3.97 -7.30 0.02
CA SER A 25 4.57 -7.32 -1.33
C SER A 25 4.46 -8.70 -1.97
N GLY A 26 4.63 -8.76 -3.28
CA GLY A 26 4.70 -10.02 -4.02
C GLY A 26 3.36 -10.65 -4.40
N TYR A 27 2.24 -9.91 -4.38
CA TYR A 27 0.93 -10.47 -4.74
C TYR A 27 0.94 -11.17 -6.11
N ALA A 28 1.66 -10.63 -7.10
CA ALA A 28 1.68 -11.16 -8.46
C ALA A 28 2.29 -12.56 -8.59
N ALA A 29 3.05 -13.02 -7.60
CA ALA A 29 3.58 -14.40 -7.57
C ALA A 29 2.50 -15.45 -7.24
N SER A 30 1.38 -15.03 -6.65
CA SER A 30 0.33 -15.92 -6.14
C SER A 30 -1.08 -15.50 -6.53
N CYS A 31 -1.23 -14.39 -7.25
CA CYS A 31 -2.48 -13.93 -7.81
C CYS A 31 -2.46 -14.02 -9.35
N ASN A 32 -3.64 -14.23 -9.94
CA ASN A 32 -3.85 -14.24 -11.40
C ASN A 32 -5.05 -13.37 -11.79
N SER A 33 -5.28 -13.21 -13.10
CA SER A 33 -6.36 -12.37 -13.64
C SER A 33 -6.32 -10.94 -13.09
N ILE A 34 -5.11 -10.38 -12.96
CA ILE A 34 -4.86 -9.06 -12.41
C ILE A 34 -5.40 -8.01 -13.38
N GLN A 35 -6.31 -7.16 -12.90
CA GLN A 35 -6.95 -6.11 -13.68
C GLN A 35 -7.12 -4.85 -12.85
N ILE A 36 -7.28 -3.71 -13.52
CA ILE A 36 -7.64 -2.44 -12.88
C ILE A 36 -8.95 -1.93 -13.49
N TYR A 37 -9.81 -1.36 -12.65
CA TYR A 37 -10.98 -0.63 -13.11
C TYR A 37 -11.27 0.56 -12.19
N ASP A 38 -11.99 1.55 -12.71
CA ASP A 38 -12.56 2.64 -11.92
C ASP A 38 -13.89 2.16 -11.33
N SER A 39 -13.98 2.11 -10.00
CA SER A 39 -15.22 1.79 -9.31
C SER A 39 -16.04 3.07 -9.16
N ASP A 40 -17.01 3.26 -10.06
CA ASP A 40 -17.79 4.48 -10.26
C ASP A 40 -18.29 5.19 -8.97
N ASN A 41 -18.37 6.53 -9.09
CA ASN A 41 -18.91 7.58 -8.19
C ASN A 41 -17.94 8.26 -7.20
N VAL A 42 -16.73 7.74 -6.97
CA VAL A 42 -15.78 8.37 -6.02
C VAL A 42 -14.29 8.25 -6.44
N ARG A 43 -14.00 7.96 -7.73
CA ARG A 43 -12.62 7.74 -8.26
C ARG A 43 -11.83 6.66 -7.52
N HIS A 44 -12.50 5.61 -7.09
CA HIS A 44 -11.82 4.50 -6.43
C HIS A 44 -11.25 3.56 -7.49
N TRP A 45 -9.99 3.79 -7.84
CA TRP A 45 -9.25 2.82 -8.66
C TRP A 45 -9.07 1.55 -7.84
N VAL A 46 -9.48 0.44 -8.43
CA VAL A 46 -9.45 -0.88 -7.80
C VAL A 46 -8.57 -1.79 -8.63
N ILE A 47 -7.65 -2.49 -7.96
CA ILE A 47 -7.01 -3.67 -8.53
C ILE A 47 -7.83 -4.88 -8.12
N PHE A 48 -8.19 -5.69 -9.11
CA PHE A 48 -8.84 -6.99 -8.95
C PHE A 48 -7.86 -8.11 -9.27
N ALA A 49 -7.94 -9.21 -8.54
CA ALA A 49 -7.24 -10.44 -8.85
C ALA A 49 -7.89 -11.66 -8.18
N ASN A 50 -7.55 -12.86 -8.67
CA ASN A 50 -7.81 -14.09 -7.94
C ASN A 50 -6.52 -14.50 -7.22
N CYS A 51 -6.54 -14.64 -5.91
CA CYS A 51 -5.33 -14.84 -5.11
C CYS A 51 -5.33 -16.19 -4.41
N ARG A 52 -4.18 -16.87 -4.44
CA ARG A 52 -4.03 -18.20 -3.82
C ARG A 52 -3.99 -18.09 -2.31
N GLU A 53 -4.85 -18.83 -1.64
CA GLU A 53 -4.84 -19.08 -0.20
C GLU A 53 -3.70 -20.01 0.20
N GLU A 54 -3.44 -20.11 1.51
CA GLU A 54 -2.49 -21.11 2.06
C GLU A 54 -2.93 -22.55 1.76
N SER A 55 -4.25 -22.77 1.66
CA SER A 55 -4.86 -24.05 1.26
C SER A 55 -4.50 -24.47 -0.18
N GLY A 56 -4.01 -23.52 -1.00
CA GLY A 56 -3.79 -23.69 -2.43
C GLY A 56 -5.01 -23.39 -3.29
N ILE A 57 -6.19 -23.18 -2.68
CA ILE A 57 -7.41 -22.72 -3.36
C ILE A 57 -7.25 -21.25 -3.72
N TYR A 58 -7.85 -20.80 -4.82
CA TYR A 58 -7.89 -19.39 -5.16
C TYR A 58 -9.14 -18.74 -4.57
N ASN A 59 -8.94 -17.70 -3.78
CA ASN A 59 -9.98 -16.73 -3.47
C ASN A 59 -10.24 -15.90 -4.73
N VAL A 60 -11.40 -16.11 -5.35
CA VAL A 60 -11.80 -15.50 -6.62
C VAL A 60 -12.54 -14.21 -6.32
N GLY A 61 -12.26 -13.16 -7.08
CA GLY A 61 -13.03 -11.91 -6.95
C GLY A 61 -12.46 -10.91 -5.94
N ASN A 62 -11.22 -11.10 -5.50
CA ASN A 62 -10.58 -10.23 -4.51
C ASN A 62 -10.20 -8.89 -5.16
N ALA A 63 -10.44 -7.81 -4.43
CA ALA A 63 -10.28 -6.44 -4.89
C ALA A 63 -9.57 -5.60 -3.84
N ILE A 64 -8.77 -4.61 -4.25
CA ILE A 64 -8.14 -3.66 -3.34
C ILE A 64 -8.24 -2.24 -3.89
N ASN A 65 -8.65 -1.30 -3.04
CA ASN A 65 -8.67 0.13 -3.38
C ASN A 65 -7.23 0.66 -3.36
N ILE A 66 -6.67 0.94 -4.54
CA ILE A 66 -5.27 1.35 -4.63
C ILE A 66 -5.04 2.82 -4.25
N GLY A 67 -6.09 3.61 -4.08
CA GLY A 67 -6.02 4.93 -3.44
C GLY A 67 -5.56 4.83 -1.97
N SER A 68 -5.76 3.69 -1.32
CA SER A 68 -5.26 3.49 0.05
C SER A 68 -3.79 3.04 0.11
N CYS A 69 -3.23 2.61 -1.02
CA CYS A 69 -1.86 2.10 -1.12
C CYS A 69 -0.88 3.09 -1.76
N PHE A 70 -1.33 4.02 -2.60
CA PHE A 70 -0.44 4.90 -3.37
C PHE A 70 -0.79 6.36 -3.22
N ALA A 71 0.25 7.19 -3.29
CA ALA A 71 0.18 8.64 -3.23
C ALA A 71 0.86 9.28 -4.44
N ASN A 72 0.48 10.52 -4.71
CA ASN A 72 1.27 11.45 -5.50
C ASN A 72 2.22 12.24 -4.57
N SER A 73 3.52 12.23 -4.89
CA SER A 73 4.54 13.05 -4.26
C SER A 73 5.28 13.84 -5.33
N GLY A 74 4.92 15.12 -5.48
CA GLY A 74 5.58 16.04 -6.40
C GLY A 74 5.57 15.58 -7.87
N GLY A 75 4.52 14.89 -8.31
CA GLY A 75 4.40 14.33 -9.67
C GLY A 75 4.79 12.86 -9.79
N GLY A 76 5.40 12.28 -8.74
CA GLY A 76 5.77 10.87 -8.70
C GLY A 76 4.79 10.01 -7.91
N LEU A 77 4.48 8.81 -8.42
CA LEU A 77 3.78 7.78 -7.65
C LEU A 77 4.71 7.19 -6.59
N VAL A 78 4.22 7.09 -5.36
CA VAL A 78 4.93 6.45 -4.24
C VAL A 78 3.98 5.57 -3.44
N GLY A 79 4.50 4.51 -2.82
CA GLY A 79 3.74 3.73 -1.84
C GLY A 79 3.51 4.54 -0.57
N ARG A 80 2.25 4.64 -0.13
CA ARG A 80 1.87 5.33 1.10
C ARG A 80 0.50 4.87 1.58
N LEU A 81 0.43 4.49 2.87
CA LEU A 81 -0.83 4.25 3.57
C LEU A 81 -1.78 5.46 3.44
N ASN A 82 -3.02 5.23 3.02
CA ASN A 82 -4.03 6.25 2.74
C ASN A 82 -3.52 7.33 1.77
N GLY A 83 -2.83 6.91 0.71
CA GLY A 83 -2.07 7.81 -0.14
C GLY A 83 -2.88 8.80 -0.98
N GLY A 84 -4.04 8.38 -1.50
CA GLY A 84 -5.00 9.19 -2.25
C GLY A 84 -4.48 9.77 -3.57
N PHE A 85 -3.65 9.02 -4.32
CA PHE A 85 -3.01 9.53 -5.54
C PHE A 85 -4.01 10.04 -6.59
N ASP A 86 -5.14 9.36 -6.73
CA ASP A 86 -6.23 9.61 -7.68
C ASP A 86 -6.89 10.99 -7.54
N GLY A 87 -6.70 11.67 -6.40
CA GLY A 87 -7.14 13.06 -6.21
C GLY A 87 -6.38 14.06 -7.09
N SER A 88 -5.18 13.71 -7.55
CA SER A 88 -4.31 14.61 -8.34
C SER A 88 -3.65 13.93 -9.54
N CYS A 89 -4.00 12.68 -9.82
CA CYS A 89 -3.51 11.91 -10.95
C CYS A 89 -4.64 11.59 -11.92
N SER A 90 -4.30 11.42 -13.19
CA SER A 90 -5.20 11.04 -14.28
C SER A 90 -4.50 10.05 -15.23
N ASN A 91 -5.21 9.57 -16.27
CA ASN A 91 -4.68 8.58 -17.23
C ASN A 91 -4.14 7.32 -16.55
N ILE A 92 -4.91 6.80 -15.61
CA ILE A 92 -4.50 5.71 -14.73
C ILE A 92 -4.68 4.39 -15.48
N GLY A 93 -3.65 3.54 -15.44
CA GLY A 93 -3.64 2.26 -16.12
C GLY A 93 -2.68 1.28 -15.46
N LEU A 94 -2.91 -0.01 -15.69
CA LEU A 94 -2.09 -1.10 -15.16
C LEU A 94 -1.65 -2.01 -16.30
N SER A 95 -0.35 -2.29 -16.40
CA SER A 95 0.22 -3.27 -17.31
C SER A 95 1.05 -4.28 -16.52
N GLY A 96 0.57 -5.51 -16.38
CA GLY A 96 1.11 -6.46 -15.41
C GLY A 96 0.94 -5.91 -13.99
N THR A 97 2.05 -5.54 -13.34
CA THR A 97 2.07 -4.89 -12.03
C THR A 97 2.51 -3.43 -12.09
N ILE A 98 2.77 -2.90 -13.29
CA ILE A 98 3.22 -1.52 -13.46
C ILE A 98 1.98 -0.62 -13.54
N LEU A 99 1.74 0.13 -12.48
CA LEU A 99 0.74 1.19 -12.41
C LEU A 99 1.34 2.45 -13.02
N SER A 100 0.71 2.98 -14.07
CA SER A 100 1.08 4.24 -14.72
C SER A 100 0.02 5.30 -14.49
N ALA A 101 0.44 6.55 -14.34
CA ALA A 101 -0.46 7.70 -14.26
C ALA A 101 0.24 8.99 -14.72
N THR A 102 -0.55 10.04 -14.91
CA THR A 102 -0.11 11.43 -15.08
C THR A 102 -0.51 12.23 -13.84
N CYS A 103 0.44 12.67 -13.04
CA CYS A 103 0.22 13.23 -11.71
C CYS A 103 0.62 14.70 -11.62
N GLY A 104 -0.18 15.52 -10.94
CA GLY A 104 0.11 16.94 -10.75
C GLY A 104 1.36 17.14 -9.87
N ASN A 105 2.28 18.00 -10.29
CA ASN A 105 3.55 18.20 -9.59
C ASN A 105 3.56 19.35 -8.57
N GLY A 106 2.41 19.98 -8.33
CA GLY A 106 2.26 21.09 -7.39
C GLY A 106 2.79 22.44 -7.90
N ALA A 107 3.44 22.48 -9.06
CA ALA A 107 3.92 23.70 -9.72
C ALA A 107 3.02 24.14 -10.89
N GLY A 108 1.81 23.58 -10.99
CA GLY A 108 0.89 23.78 -12.12
C GLY A 108 1.15 22.87 -13.33
N GLY A 109 2.17 22.00 -13.25
CA GLY A 109 2.48 20.99 -14.25
C GLY A 109 1.98 19.59 -13.87
N TYR A 110 2.12 18.66 -14.82
CA TYR A 110 1.79 17.25 -14.66
C TYR A 110 2.90 16.38 -15.24
N ASP A 111 3.30 15.37 -14.49
CA ASP A 111 4.39 14.47 -14.86
C ASP A 111 3.86 13.05 -15.09
N SER A 112 4.36 12.39 -16.14
CA SER A 112 4.13 10.96 -16.34
C SER A 112 4.97 10.17 -15.36
N THR A 113 4.34 9.24 -14.65
CA THR A 113 4.97 8.43 -13.60
C THR A 113 4.48 6.99 -13.66
N SER A 114 5.29 6.09 -13.12
CA SER A 114 4.92 4.68 -12.95
C SER A 114 5.50 4.09 -11.68
N ILE A 115 4.83 3.11 -11.11
CA ILE A 115 5.30 2.35 -9.95
C ILE A 115 4.94 0.87 -10.12
N ASP A 116 5.80 -0.02 -9.65
CA ASP A 116 5.48 -1.45 -9.56
C ASP A 116 4.66 -1.71 -8.29
N THR A 117 3.39 -2.06 -8.45
CA THR A 117 2.46 -2.34 -7.36
C THR A 117 2.86 -3.60 -6.59
N ASN A 118 3.62 -4.50 -7.20
CA ASN A 118 4.07 -5.72 -6.56
C ASN A 118 5.04 -5.47 -5.39
N ASN A 119 5.66 -4.28 -5.34
CA ASN A 119 6.49 -3.87 -4.22
C ASN A 119 5.67 -3.42 -2.99
N TRP A 120 4.36 -3.22 -3.14
CA TRP A 120 3.51 -2.60 -2.12
C TRP A 120 2.17 -3.29 -1.87
N ILE A 121 1.79 -4.24 -2.73
CA ILE A 121 0.64 -5.11 -2.56
C ILE A 121 1.12 -6.55 -2.36
N GLY A 122 0.64 -7.18 -1.29
CA GLY A 122 0.86 -8.58 -0.96
C GLY A 122 -0.41 -9.41 -1.10
N ASN A 123 -0.25 -10.70 -0.86
CA ASN A 123 -1.36 -11.65 -0.75
C ASN A 123 -1.24 -12.37 0.60
N TYR A 124 -2.18 -12.12 1.50
CA TYR A 124 -2.29 -12.78 2.78
C TYR A 124 -3.47 -13.74 2.78
N ASN A 125 -3.18 -15.05 2.68
CA ASN A 125 -4.17 -16.12 2.63
C ASN A 125 -5.35 -15.84 1.66
N GLY A 126 -5.04 -15.45 0.43
CA GLY A 126 -6.03 -15.17 -0.60
C GLY A 126 -6.63 -13.76 -0.56
N VAL A 127 -6.23 -12.90 0.37
CA VAL A 127 -6.68 -11.50 0.49
C VAL A 127 -5.54 -10.55 0.09
N MET A 128 -5.81 -9.58 -0.78
CA MET A 128 -4.78 -8.61 -1.18
C MET A 128 -4.60 -7.63 -0.04
N THR A 129 -3.36 -7.27 0.27
CA THR A 129 -3.07 -6.37 1.38
C THR A 129 -2.07 -5.29 0.97
N CYS A 130 -2.15 -4.12 1.57
CA CYS A 130 -1.11 -3.09 1.50
C CYS A 130 -1.04 -2.33 2.82
N PHE A 131 0.16 -2.17 3.38
CA PHE A 131 0.36 -1.49 4.66
C PHE A 131 -0.56 -2.01 5.80
N GLY A 132 -0.85 -3.32 5.81
CA GLY A 132 -1.77 -3.92 6.78
C GLY A 132 -3.26 -3.64 6.55
N GLN A 133 -3.62 -2.97 5.45
CA GLN A 133 -5.00 -2.82 5.01
C GLN A 133 -5.38 -4.01 4.12
N ASN A 134 -6.54 -4.60 4.38
CA ASN A 134 -7.09 -5.68 3.56
C ASN A 134 -7.85 -5.12 2.35
N GLY A 135 -7.93 -5.94 1.32
CA GLY A 135 -8.86 -5.79 0.21
C GLY A 135 -10.33 -5.79 0.64
N LEU A 136 -11.18 -5.40 -0.31
CA LEU A 136 -12.63 -5.23 -0.18
C LEU A 136 -13.37 -6.57 -0.07
#